data_AF-A0A2G6C643-F1
#
_entry.id   AF-A0A2G6C643-F1
#
_cell.length_a   1.000
_cell.length_b   1.000
_cell.length_c   1.000
_cell.angle_alpha   90.00
_cell.angle_beta   90.00
_cell.angle_gamma   90.00
#
_symmetry.space_group_name_H-M   'P 1'
#
loop_
_entity.id
_entity.type
_entity.pdbx_description
1 polymer ?
#
loop_
_entity_poly.entity_id
_entity_poly.type
_entity_poly.pdbx_seq_one_letter_code
_entity_poly.pdbx_strand_id
1 'polypeptide(L)' 'MGKIEVREQVVVIDYTNYRGKRMLRRVRPIRLVFDSNQWHPKPEWLLEAFDLDKNAERTFSLKDIHSWKPAK' A
#
# COMPACT_ATOMS: atom_id res chain seq x y z
N MET A 1 10.98 -30.08 -4.98
CA MET A 1 10.11 -28.88 -4.99
C MET A 1 10.49 -28.04 -3.79
N GLY A 2 11.22 -26.93 -3.98
CA GLY A 2 11.67 -26.09 -2.86
C GLY A 2 10.50 -25.37 -2.21
N LYS A 3 10.47 -25.32 -0.87
CA LYS A 3 9.53 -24.46 -0.14
C LYS A 3 9.82 -23.00 -0.54
N ILE A 4 8.83 -22.31 -1.10
CA ILE A 4 8.89 -20.86 -1.25
C ILE A 4 8.72 -20.28 0.15
N GLU A 5 9.81 -19.74 0.69
CA GLU A 5 9.78 -18.98 1.93
C GLU A 5 9.09 -17.64 1.64
N VAL A 6 7.80 -17.53 1.99
CA VAL A 6 7.08 -16.26 1.92
C VAL A 6 7.57 -15.40 3.08
N ARG A 7 8.51 -14.51 2.79
CA ARG A 7 8.93 -13.48 3.76
C ARG A 7 7.78 -12.48 3.90
N GLU A 8 7.20 -12.37 5.10
CA GLU A 8 6.24 -11.31 5.38
C GLU A 8 6.96 -9.95 5.37
N GLN A 9 6.95 -9.28 4.21
CA GLN A 9 7.54 -7.96 4.06
C GLN A 9 6.53 -6.89 4.47
N VAL A 10 6.48 -6.59 5.77
CA VAL A 10 5.74 -5.43 6.26
C VAL A 10 6.57 -4.17 6.02
N VAL A 11 5.92 -3.12 5.54
CA VAL A 11 6.53 -1.82 5.30
C VAL A 11 5.73 -0.73 5.99
N VAL A 12 6.40 0.34 6.37
CA VAL A 12 5.81 1.59 6.83
C VAL A 12 5.84 2.58 5.68
N ILE A 13 4.67 3.03 5.23
CA ILE A 13 4.52 4.08 4.23
C ILE A 13 4.06 5.38 4.90
N ASP A 14 4.57 6.51 4.43
CA ASP A 14 4.04 7.83 4.76
C ASP A 14 3.05 8.23 3.65
N TYR A 15 1.76 8.27 3.96
CA TYR A 15 0.71 8.34 2.95
C TYR A 15 -0.28 9.48 3.20
N THR A 16 -0.61 10.23 2.15
CA THR A 16 -1.69 11.22 2.17
C THR A 16 -2.95 10.64 1.54
N ASN A 17 -4.07 10.64 2.26
CA ASN A 17 -5.33 10.12 1.73
C ASN A 17 -6.11 11.17 0.92
N TYR A 18 -7.22 10.74 0.32
CA TYR A 18 -8.12 11.63 -0.45
C TYR A 18 -8.70 12.81 0.35
N ARG A 19 -8.65 12.79 1.69
CA ARG A 19 -9.06 13.89 2.56
C ARG A 19 -7.91 14.85 2.89
N GLY A 20 -6.75 14.70 2.24
CA GLY A 20 -5.54 15.48 2.51
C GLY A 20 -4.84 15.15 3.84
N LYS A 21 -5.28 14.09 4.54
CA LYS A 21 -4.66 13.69 5.82
C LYS A 21 -3.45 12.81 5.57
N ARG A 22 -2.29 13.30 5.99
CA ARG A 22 -1.01 12.56 5.98
C ARG A 22 -0.86 11.73 7.25
N MET A 23 -0.48 10.46 7.09
CA MET A 23 -0.21 9.56 8.22
C MET A 23 0.67 8.39 7.80
N LEU A 24 1.38 7.82 8.78
CA LEU A 24 2.08 6.56 8.60
C LEU A 24 1.09 5.39 8.55
N ARG A 25 1.38 4.40 7.71
CA ARG A 25 0.63 3.14 7.59
C ARG A 25 1.57 1.96 7.60
N ARG A 26 1.26 0.95 8.40
CA ARG A 26 1.90 -0.37 8.34
C ARG A 26 1.11 -1.24 7.38
N VAL A 27 1.75 -1.66 6.30
CA VAL A 27 1.08 -2.41 5.23
C VAL A 27 1.90 -3.62 4.83
N ARG A 28 1.21 -4.69 4.41
CA ARG A 28 1.81 -5.82 3.70
C ARG A 28 1.46 -5.68 2.21
N PRO A 29 2.42 -5.30 1.35
CA PRO A 29 2.19 -5.17 -0.10
C PRO A 29 1.70 -6.48 -0.70
N ILE A 30 0.75 -6.38 -1.63
CA ILE A 30 0.24 -7.51 -2.41
C ILE A 30 0.73 -7.39 -3.86
N ARG A 31 0.45 -6.26 -4.53
CA ARG A 31 0.90 -5.99 -5.90
C ARG A 31 0.88 -4.50 -6.25
N LEU A 32 1.63 -4.15 -7.29
CA LEU A 32 1.54 -2.88 -8.00
C LEU A 32 0.73 -3.08 -9.28
N VAL A 33 -0.20 -2.16 -9.56
CA VAL A 33 -1.03 -2.21 -10.76
C VAL A 33 -1.24 -0.81 -11.31
N PHE A 34 -1.25 -0.66 -12.64
CA PHE A 34 -1.69 0.58 -13.29
C PHE A 34 -3.17 0.45 -13.65
N ASP A 35 -4.04 1.11 -12.89
CA ASP A 35 -5.49 0.97 -13.02
C ASP A 35 -6.23 2.20 -12.47
N SER A 36 -7.55 2.18 -12.51
CA SER A 36 -8.44 3.16 -11.88
C SER A 36 -9.59 2.44 -11.17
N ASN A 37 -10.17 3.06 -10.14
CA ASN A 37 -11.34 2.52 -9.44
C ASN A 37 -12.21 3.65 -8.84
N GLN A 38 -13.27 3.28 -8.10
CA GLN A 38 -14.19 4.26 -7.51
C GLN A 38 -13.53 5.25 -6.53
N TRP A 39 -12.36 4.92 -5.98
CA TRP A 39 -11.59 5.77 -5.07
C TRP A 39 -10.49 6.55 -5.81
N HIS A 40 -9.96 5.98 -6.90
CA HIS A 40 -8.91 6.53 -7.75
C HIS A 40 -9.41 6.59 -9.20
N PRO A 41 -10.27 7.56 -9.56
CA PRO A 41 -11.02 7.53 -10.83
C PRO A 41 -10.16 7.84 -12.07
N LYS A 42 -8.92 8.27 -11.89
CA LYS A 42 -7.98 8.50 -12.98
C LYS A 42 -6.96 7.35 -12.99
N PRO A 43 -6.63 6.76 -14.16
CA PRO A 43 -5.62 5.72 -14.25
C PRO A 43 -4.28 6.17 -13.67
N GLU A 44 -3.74 5.40 -12.73
CA GLU A 44 -2.47 5.66 -12.07
C GLU A 44 -1.87 4.39 -11.49
N TRP A 45 -0.63 4.49 -11.00
CA TRP A 45 -0.02 3.40 -10.26
C TRP A 45 -0.64 3.28 -8.86
N LEU A 46 -1.14 2.10 -8.56
CA LEU A 46 -1.81 1.74 -7.32
C LEU A 46 -1.05 0.60 -6.63
N LEU A 47 -0.91 0.71 -5.31
CA LEU A 47 -0.44 -0.34 -4.42
C LEU A 47 -1.65 -1.00 -3.77
N GLU A 48 -1.90 -2.25 -4.11
CA GLU A 48 -2.78 -3.09 -3.30
C GLU A 48 -1.99 -3.66 -2.14
N ALA A 49 -2.51 -3.48 -0.94
CA ALA A 49 -1.87 -3.95 0.28
C ALA A 49 -2.89 -4.26 1.37
N PHE A 50 -2.51 -5.14 2.28
CA PHE A 50 -3.23 -5.32 3.54
C PHE A 50 -2.78 -4.26 4.55
N ASP A 51 -3.65 -3.32 4.90
CA ASP A 51 -3.41 -2.28 5.93
C ASP A 51 -3.56 -2.92 7.32
N LEU A 52 -2.45 -3.11 8.03
CA LEU A 52 -2.40 -3.73 9.35
C LEU A 52 -3.04 -2.85 10.43
N ASP A 53 -3.04 -1.52 10.24
CA ASP A 53 -3.64 -0.57 11.19
C ASP A 53 -5.17 -0.49 11.03
N LYS A 54 -5.69 -0.98 9.90
CA LYS A 54 -7.13 -1.08 9.62
C LYS A 54 -7.66 -2.50 9.53
N ASN A 55 -6.76 -3.49 9.57
CA ASN A 55 -7.06 -4.90 9.40
C ASN A 55 -7.92 -5.17 8.15
N ALA A 56 -7.55 -4.56 7.01
CA ALA A 56 -8.32 -4.63 5.78
C ALA A 56 -7.44 -4.42 4.54
N GLU A 57 -7.87 -4.99 3.40
CA GLU A 57 -7.29 -4.65 2.10
C GLU A 57 -7.62 -3.21 1.70
N ARG A 58 -6.60 -2.53 1.18
CA ARG A 58 -6.65 -1.13 0.76
C ARG A 58 -5.81 -0.92 -0.49
N THR A 59 -6.25 0.03 -1.30
CA THR A 59 -5.55 0.48 -2.49
C THR A 59 -5.00 1.88 -2.25
N PHE A 60 -3.69 2.02 -2.27
CA PHE A 60 -2.98 3.27 -2.05
C PHE A 60 -2.50 3.83 -3.39
N SER A 61 -2.74 5.11 -3.64
CA SER A 61 -2.15 5.79 -4.80
C SER A 61 -0.65 5.95 -4.61
N LEU A 62 0.18 5.51 -5.56
CA LEU A 62 1.65 5.58 -5.41
C LEU A 62 2.16 7.01 -5.33
N LYS A 63 1.54 7.94 -6.06
CA LYS A 63 1.95 9.36 -6.06
C LYS A 63 1.77 10.03 -4.69
N ASP A 64 0.89 9.47 -3.85
CA ASP A 64 0.57 9.99 -2.52
C ASP A 64 1.37 9.27 -1.41
N ILE A 65 2.28 8.36 -1.77
CA ILE A 65 3.26 7.75 -0.88
C ILE A 65 4.53 8.60 -0.89
N HIS A 66 4.84 9.21 0.25
CA HIS A 66 5.97 10.12 0.44
C HIS A 66 7.24 9.44 0.95
N SER A 67 7.11 8.24 1.52
CA SER A 67 8.23 7.46 2.05
C SER A 67 7.87 5.99 2.13
N TRP A 68 8.88 5.13 2.00
CA TRP A 68 8.78 3.68 2.10
C TRP A 68 9.93 3.15 2.96
N LYS A 69 9.62 2.46 4.06
CA LYS A 69 10.61 1.89 4.96
C LYS A 69 10.22 0.45 5.34
N PRO A 70 11.16 -0.51 5.41
CA PRO A 70 10.88 -1.80 6.03
C PRO A 70 10.38 -1.60 7.47
N ALA A 71 9.35 -2.33 7.88
CA ALA A 71 9.04 -2.45 9.30
C ALA A 71 10.14 -3.32 9.94
N LYS A 72 10.76 -2.80 11.00
CA LYS A 72 11.73 -3.55 11.80
C LYS A 72 11.04 -4.58 12.68
#